data_AF-A0A944LQU2-F1
#
_entry.id   AF-A0A944LQU2-F1
#
_cell.length_a   1.000
_cell.length_b   1.000
_cell.length_c   1.000
_cell.angle_alpha   90.00
_cell.angle_beta   90.00
_cell.angle_gamma   90.00
#
_symmetry.space_group_name_H-M   'P 1'
#
loop_
_entity.id
_entity.type
_entity.pdbx_description
1 polymer ?
#
loop_
_entity_poly.entity_id
_entity_poly.type
_entity_poly.pdbx_seq_one_letter_code
_entity_poly.pdbx_strand_id
1 'polypeptide(L)'
;MAAAPSRRSVLASFAVAAGSLALGAPAAHAEALTRSPVQTTEPVAGQRRTATTIFVVGDSTSSVYAHSERPRAGWGQALPLLVGPQADVFDFALSGASSKSYADAGLLDRVLGMIQDGDYLLISFGHNDEKIEDPARGTDPATTFKDYLRRYIDGAAARGAKPVLVTPVERRRFDSFGAAKDTHGLYPQAVRELAAASGTPLVDLTTASKELWQKLGPEGTKTHFLYANPGEYAQYPAGAADNTHFQARGALAVAGVVVDGLKAIRAVPPGYFRNPAAGSEPLTALYWPADRPVDASVVLDVGPGKAYATVQAAVDAVPRGSTQRTTIRIQPGTYRGTIRVPVDKPKVSFVGLGAGPEDVVLVYNNASGTPKPDGSGPFGTGGSASVRIDGAEFSAENLTFSNDFDEAANMSMPNRQAVALHITADRSVLRNVRCLGNQDTLLVDSPTRGVQARFYFADSYIEGDVDFIFGRGTAVFRNCEVMSLDRGSSNNGYVTAGSINDQIKHGYLFDGCRFVSNAAAGTVHLGRPWHPGGDPAAVAQVLIRDSWLGGHIGPTPWTDMSGFSWKDARFFEFNNRGPGAQVTADRPQLPAGQESGFTLAAYLAGADGWSPQLAGTKADSTVLG
;
A
#
# COMPACT_ATOMS: atom_id res chain seq x y z
N MET A 1 -45.28 -2.86 40.31
CA MET A 1 -45.86 -2.18 39.13
C MET A 1 -44.90 -1.04 38.80
N ALA A 2 -43.92 -1.12 37.90
CA ALA A 2 -43.84 -1.69 36.55
C ALA A 2 -44.74 -0.96 35.52
N ALA A 3 -44.30 -0.58 34.30
CA ALA A 3 -42.95 -0.38 33.73
C ALA A 3 -43.08 0.25 32.30
N ALA A 4 -42.13 1.12 31.88
CA ALA A 4 -41.81 1.46 30.46
C ALA A 4 -42.97 2.08 29.60
N PRO A 5 -42.82 2.40 28.27
CA PRO A 5 -41.64 2.42 27.41
C PRO A 5 -41.30 3.79 26.79
N SER A 6 -41.01 3.88 25.47
CA SER A 6 -39.83 4.65 25.00
C SER A 6 -39.63 4.72 23.47
N ARG A 7 -38.95 5.78 22.98
CA ARG A 7 -38.39 6.01 21.61
C ARG A 7 -39.38 6.05 20.42
N ARG A 8 -39.30 7.09 19.55
CA ARG A 8 -38.69 7.05 18.18
C ARG A 8 -39.05 8.26 17.26
N SER A 9 -38.04 8.70 16.49
CA SER A 9 -38.06 9.29 15.12
C SER A 9 -39.09 10.34 14.68
N VAL A 10 -38.58 11.44 14.08
CA VAL A 10 -39.31 12.28 13.12
C VAL A 10 -38.52 12.37 11.81
N LEU A 11 -39.17 11.99 10.71
CA LEU A 11 -38.79 12.32 9.33
C LEU A 11 -40.04 12.88 8.66
N ALA A 12 -39.94 14.09 8.11
CA ALA A 12 -40.94 14.72 7.25
C ALA A 12 -40.18 15.64 6.28
N SER A 13 -40.10 15.34 4.99
CA SER A 13 -41.15 15.53 3.97
C SER A 13 -41.22 16.97 3.45
N PHE A 14 -40.72 17.17 2.23
CA PHE A 14 -41.24 18.18 1.30
C PHE A 14 -41.39 17.55 -0.08
N ALA A 15 -42.61 17.62 -0.63
CA ALA A 15 -42.95 17.15 -1.96
C ALA A 15 -43.96 18.10 -2.60
N VAL A 16 -43.62 18.65 -3.76
CA VAL A 16 -44.48 19.35 -4.72
C VAL A 16 -43.82 19.01 -6.08
N ALA A 17 -44.34 18.06 -6.87
CA ALA A 17 -45.40 18.22 -7.87
C ALA A 17 -45.12 19.33 -8.91
N ALA A 18 -45.35 19.17 -10.22
CA ALA A 18 -45.55 18.00 -11.09
C ALA A 18 -45.37 18.50 -12.54
N GLY A 19 -44.99 17.64 -13.50
CA GLY A 19 -44.77 18.10 -14.88
C GLY A 19 -44.40 16.98 -15.85
N SER A 20 -45.38 16.16 -16.22
CA SER A 20 -45.20 15.04 -17.15
C SER A 20 -45.29 15.46 -18.62
N LEU A 21 -44.30 15.08 -19.42
CA LEU A 21 -44.48 14.84 -20.86
C LEU A 21 -43.69 13.59 -21.24
N ALA A 22 -44.41 12.50 -21.50
CA ALA A 22 -43.84 11.23 -21.90
C ALA A 22 -43.87 11.07 -23.42
N LEU A 23 -42.72 10.78 -24.01
CA LEU A 23 -42.61 10.15 -25.32
C LEU A 23 -41.80 8.86 -25.13
N GLY A 24 -42.39 7.73 -25.50
CA GLY A 24 -41.86 6.41 -25.18
C GLY A 24 -40.79 5.93 -26.14
N ALA A 25 -39.80 5.21 -25.58
CA ALA A 25 -38.97 4.23 -26.29
C ALA A 25 -38.77 3.02 -25.34
N PRO A 26 -38.63 1.79 -25.86
CA PRO A 26 -38.79 0.59 -25.04
C PRO A 26 -37.62 0.33 -24.10
N ALA A 27 -37.92 -0.22 -22.93
CA ALA A 27 -36.92 -0.77 -22.02
C ALA A 27 -36.32 -2.06 -22.62
N ALA A 28 -35.10 -1.96 -23.16
CA ALA A 28 -34.27 -3.11 -23.51
C ALA A 28 -32.79 -2.77 -23.28
N HIS A 29 -32.13 -3.61 -22.47
CA HIS A 29 -30.66 -3.69 -22.30
C HIS A 29 -29.92 -2.43 -21.82
N ALA A 30 -30.06 -2.14 -20.52
CA ALA A 30 -29.12 -1.30 -19.77
C ALA A 30 -28.40 -2.07 -18.64
N GLU A 31 -28.18 -3.38 -18.82
CA GLU A 31 -27.32 -4.21 -17.96
C GLU A 31 -26.06 -4.66 -18.72
N ALA A 32 -25.29 -3.68 -19.20
CA ALA A 32 -23.90 -3.85 -19.59
C ALA A 32 -23.02 -3.16 -18.55
N LEU A 33 -23.01 -3.72 -17.33
CA LEU A 33 -22.14 -3.24 -16.24
C LEU A 33 -20.69 -3.28 -16.70
N THR A 34 -19.99 -2.17 -16.50
CA THR A 34 -18.62 -1.91 -16.95
C THR A 34 -17.60 -2.73 -16.16
N ARG A 35 -17.47 -4.02 -16.49
CA ARG A 35 -16.38 -4.87 -16.00
C ARG A 35 -15.03 -4.28 -16.42
N SER A 36 -14.15 -4.03 -15.46
CA SER A 36 -12.74 -3.75 -15.75
C SER A 36 -12.05 -5.05 -16.18
N PRO A 37 -11.37 -5.12 -17.33
CA PRO A 37 -10.65 -6.32 -17.76
C PRO A 37 -9.31 -6.51 -17.02
N VAL A 38 -8.96 -5.60 -16.10
CA VAL A 38 -7.81 -5.72 -15.20
C VAL A 38 -8.22 -6.53 -13.98
N GLN A 39 -7.73 -7.76 -13.84
CA GLN A 39 -7.85 -8.50 -12.60
C GLN A 39 -6.66 -8.18 -11.69
N THR A 40 -6.92 -7.48 -10.58
CA THR A 40 -5.88 -6.93 -9.68
C THR A 40 -5.58 -7.81 -8.47
N THR A 41 -6.40 -8.85 -8.24
CA THR A 41 -6.32 -9.78 -7.11
C THR A 41 -6.37 -11.22 -7.62
N GLU A 42 -5.69 -12.12 -6.92
CA GLU A 42 -5.65 -13.54 -7.27
C GLU A 42 -7.06 -14.14 -7.43
N PRO A 43 -7.35 -14.84 -8.54
CA PRO A 43 -8.56 -15.65 -8.65
C PRO A 43 -8.65 -16.67 -7.49
N VAL A 44 -9.77 -16.67 -6.76
CA VAL A 44 -9.98 -17.61 -5.66
C VAL A 44 -10.16 -19.03 -6.20
N ALA A 45 -9.27 -19.94 -5.82
CA ALA A 45 -9.35 -21.35 -6.19
C ALA A 45 -10.70 -21.96 -5.80
N GLY A 46 -11.32 -22.70 -6.73
CA GLY A 46 -12.65 -23.31 -6.53
C GLY A 46 -13.85 -22.37 -6.74
N GLN A 47 -13.66 -21.05 -6.82
CA GLN A 47 -14.75 -20.12 -7.14
C GLN A 47 -14.95 -20.04 -8.65
N ARG A 48 -16.08 -20.54 -9.17
CA ARG A 48 -16.40 -20.53 -10.61
C ARG A 48 -16.46 -19.09 -11.14
N ARG A 49 -15.62 -18.77 -12.14
CA ARG A 49 -15.62 -17.46 -12.81
C ARG A 49 -16.68 -17.37 -13.91
N THR A 50 -17.09 -16.14 -14.21
CA THR A 50 -18.08 -15.80 -15.25
C THR A 50 -17.45 -15.38 -16.59
N ALA A 51 -16.15 -15.11 -16.61
CA ALA A 51 -15.37 -14.82 -17.81
C ALA A 51 -14.09 -15.65 -17.80
N THR A 52 -13.59 -15.97 -19.00
CA THR A 52 -12.31 -16.63 -19.21
C THR A 52 -11.17 -15.74 -18.73
N THR A 53 -10.14 -16.29 -18.09
CA THR A 53 -8.94 -15.55 -17.73
C THR A 53 -7.76 -15.91 -18.63
N ILE A 54 -7.04 -14.91 -19.09
CA ILE A 54 -5.73 -15.04 -19.72
C ILE A 54 -4.69 -14.84 -18.62
N PHE A 55 -4.11 -15.93 -18.15
CA PHE A 55 -2.97 -15.91 -17.23
C PHE A 55 -1.69 -15.61 -17.99
N VAL A 56 -0.83 -14.76 -17.42
CA VAL A 56 0.55 -14.55 -17.90
C VAL A 56 1.52 -15.04 -16.84
N VAL A 57 2.47 -15.88 -17.22
CA VAL A 57 3.61 -16.29 -16.39
C VAL A 57 4.90 -16.11 -17.16
N GLY A 58 5.95 -15.71 -16.46
CA GLY A 58 7.19 -15.33 -17.10
C GLY A 58 8.14 -14.55 -16.21
N ASP A 59 9.10 -13.89 -16.86
CA ASP A 59 10.16 -13.12 -16.23
C ASP A 59 9.81 -11.61 -16.04
N SER A 60 10.85 -10.82 -15.78
CA SER A 60 10.77 -9.38 -15.52
C SER A 60 10.33 -8.52 -16.71
N THR A 61 10.34 -9.05 -17.93
CA THR A 61 9.83 -8.36 -19.12
C THR A 61 8.32 -8.46 -19.27
N SER A 62 7.72 -9.52 -18.71
CA SER A 62 6.27 -9.72 -18.64
C SER A 62 5.64 -9.08 -17.40
N SER A 63 6.30 -9.16 -16.24
CA SER A 63 5.71 -8.91 -14.90
C SER A 63 5.07 -7.54 -14.65
N VAL A 64 3.98 -7.54 -13.88
CA VAL A 64 3.45 -6.37 -13.15
C VAL A 64 4.50 -5.75 -12.22
N TYR A 65 4.60 -4.43 -12.23
CA TYR A 65 5.42 -3.63 -11.31
C TYR A 65 4.55 -2.77 -10.40
N ALA A 66 5.00 -2.55 -9.17
CA ALA A 66 4.27 -1.72 -8.20
C ALA A 66 4.37 -0.23 -8.53
N HIS A 67 3.50 0.59 -7.93
CA HIS A 67 3.54 2.06 -8.03
C HIS A 67 4.93 2.64 -7.71
N SER A 68 5.61 2.08 -6.71
CA SER A 68 6.97 2.47 -6.29
C SER A 68 8.06 2.17 -7.32
N GLU A 69 7.75 1.42 -8.38
CA GLU A 69 8.68 1.03 -9.46
C GLU A 69 8.38 1.75 -10.79
N ARG A 70 7.33 2.58 -10.87
CA ARG A 70 6.96 3.30 -12.11
C ARG A 70 8.09 4.24 -12.60
N PRO A 71 8.34 4.40 -13.92
CA PRO A 71 7.52 3.94 -15.04
C PRO A 71 7.83 2.52 -15.52
N ARG A 72 8.66 1.73 -14.82
CA ARG A 72 9.02 0.36 -15.21
C ARG A 72 7.77 -0.51 -15.30
N ALA A 73 7.54 -1.13 -16.45
CA ALA A 73 6.36 -1.95 -16.70
C ALA A 73 6.73 -3.23 -17.47
N GLY A 74 5.95 -4.29 -17.27
CA GLY A 74 6.01 -5.51 -18.09
C GLY A 74 4.89 -5.55 -19.13
N TRP A 75 5.06 -6.30 -20.21
CA TRP A 75 4.04 -6.39 -21.26
C TRP A 75 2.77 -7.11 -20.78
N GLY A 76 2.85 -8.01 -19.80
CA GLY A 76 1.70 -8.65 -19.15
C GLY A 76 0.83 -7.61 -18.43
N GLN A 77 1.45 -6.69 -17.70
CA GLN A 77 0.79 -5.54 -17.05
C GLN A 77 0.02 -4.63 -18.02
N ALA A 78 0.49 -4.51 -19.27
CA ALA A 78 -0.15 -3.68 -20.30
C ALA A 78 -1.23 -4.41 -21.11
N LEU A 79 -1.20 -5.74 -21.15
CA LEU A 79 -2.14 -6.59 -21.88
C LEU A 79 -3.64 -6.32 -21.57
N PRO A 80 -4.09 -6.01 -20.33
CA PRO A 80 -5.50 -5.65 -20.05
C PRO A 80 -6.03 -4.44 -20.85
N LEU A 81 -5.16 -3.55 -21.34
CA LEU A 81 -5.59 -2.44 -22.19
C LEU A 81 -6.06 -2.92 -23.57
N LEU A 82 -5.57 -4.06 -24.02
CA LEU A 82 -5.83 -4.67 -25.32
C LEU A 82 -6.89 -5.79 -25.28
N VAL A 83 -7.44 -6.10 -24.11
CA VAL A 83 -8.46 -7.14 -23.90
C VAL A 83 -9.82 -6.49 -23.59
N GLY A 84 -10.87 -7.00 -24.25
CA GLY A 84 -12.25 -6.60 -24.09
C GLY A 84 -12.97 -7.35 -22.96
N PRO A 85 -14.22 -6.96 -22.61
CA PRO A 85 -14.93 -7.48 -21.43
C PRO A 85 -15.29 -8.97 -21.47
N GLN A 86 -15.01 -9.69 -22.56
CA GLN A 86 -15.23 -11.12 -22.72
C GLN A 86 -14.19 -11.98 -21.98
N ALA A 87 -13.04 -11.41 -21.60
CA ALA A 87 -12.00 -12.07 -20.83
C ALA A 87 -11.33 -11.08 -19.86
N ASP A 88 -10.82 -11.60 -18.75
CA ASP A 88 -9.92 -10.84 -17.87
C ASP A 88 -8.47 -11.25 -18.15
N VAL A 89 -7.52 -10.37 -17.81
CA VAL A 89 -6.09 -10.72 -17.77
C VAL A 89 -5.63 -10.75 -16.32
N PHE A 90 -4.92 -11.82 -15.95
CA PHE A 90 -4.24 -11.94 -14.67
C PHE A 90 -2.74 -12.22 -14.90
N ASP A 91 -1.93 -11.18 -14.76
CA ASP A 91 -0.47 -11.30 -14.88
C ASP A 91 0.16 -11.70 -13.54
N PHE A 92 0.79 -12.86 -13.57
CA PHE A 92 1.43 -13.53 -12.44
C PHE A 92 2.92 -13.84 -12.75
N ALA A 93 3.53 -13.12 -13.69
CA ALA A 93 4.96 -13.24 -13.99
C ALA A 93 5.84 -12.58 -12.91
N LEU A 94 7.00 -13.17 -12.60
CA LEU A 94 7.88 -12.73 -11.52
C LEU A 94 9.17 -12.07 -12.04
N SER A 95 9.40 -10.84 -11.61
CA SER A 95 10.62 -10.11 -11.93
C SER A 95 11.88 -10.81 -11.39
N GLY A 96 12.79 -11.18 -12.29
CA GLY A 96 14.03 -11.89 -11.95
C GLY A 96 13.93 -13.42 -11.86
N ALA A 97 12.75 -13.99 -12.17
CA ALA A 97 12.57 -15.43 -12.25
C ALA A 97 12.95 -16.02 -13.61
N SER A 98 13.32 -17.29 -13.60
CA SER A 98 13.53 -18.18 -14.74
C SER A 98 12.43 -19.26 -14.74
N SER A 99 12.29 -20.03 -15.82
CA SER A 99 11.33 -21.13 -15.89
C SER A 99 11.49 -22.13 -14.75
N LYS A 100 12.75 -22.36 -14.33
CA LYS A 100 13.16 -23.15 -13.16
C LYS A 100 12.77 -22.48 -11.84
N SER A 101 13.35 -21.32 -11.55
CA SER A 101 13.20 -20.70 -10.21
C SER A 101 11.76 -20.30 -9.89
N TYR A 102 10.93 -20.02 -10.90
CA TYR A 102 9.49 -19.80 -10.73
C TYR A 102 8.75 -21.07 -10.30
N ALA A 103 9.05 -22.21 -10.94
CA ALA A 103 8.45 -23.50 -10.61
C ALA A 103 8.95 -24.04 -9.25
N ASP A 104 10.25 -23.89 -8.96
CA ASP A 104 10.87 -24.32 -7.70
C ASP A 104 10.37 -23.51 -6.49
N ALA A 105 9.95 -22.26 -6.71
CA ALA A 105 9.29 -21.43 -5.70
C ALA A 105 7.80 -21.77 -5.47
N GLY A 106 7.26 -22.80 -6.15
CA GLY A 106 5.85 -23.21 -6.04
C GLY A 106 4.85 -22.29 -6.75
N LEU A 107 5.31 -21.26 -7.46
CA LEU A 107 4.45 -20.30 -8.15
C LEU A 107 3.71 -20.94 -9.33
N LEU A 108 4.31 -21.95 -9.96
CA LEU A 108 3.63 -22.79 -10.95
C LEU A 108 2.42 -23.50 -10.32
N ASP A 109 2.58 -24.18 -9.18
CA ASP A 109 1.46 -24.87 -8.54
C ASP A 109 0.37 -23.90 -8.06
N ARG A 110 0.76 -22.69 -7.64
CA ARG A 110 -0.15 -21.59 -7.30
C ARG A 110 -0.99 -21.13 -8.50
N VAL A 111 -0.38 -20.82 -9.66
CA VAL A 111 -1.15 -20.42 -10.85
C VAL A 111 -2.02 -21.55 -11.39
N LEU A 112 -1.51 -22.79 -11.36
CA LEU A 112 -2.29 -23.96 -11.75
C LEU A 112 -3.48 -24.21 -10.80
N GLY A 113 -3.36 -23.88 -9.51
CA GLY A 113 -4.49 -23.90 -8.56
C GLY A 113 -5.58 -22.87 -8.85
N MET A 114 -5.25 -21.79 -9.57
CA MET A 114 -6.20 -20.73 -9.95
C MET A 114 -6.88 -20.98 -11.31
N ILE A 115 -6.31 -21.83 -12.17
CA ILE A 115 -6.81 -22.12 -13.52
C ILE A 115 -8.14 -22.90 -13.51
N GLN A 116 -9.02 -22.59 -14.46
CA GLN A 116 -10.28 -23.29 -14.76
C GLN A 116 -10.31 -23.72 -16.24
N ASP A 117 -11.22 -24.65 -16.57
CA ASP A 117 -11.44 -25.11 -17.94
C ASP A 117 -11.74 -23.95 -18.90
N GLY A 118 -11.09 -23.96 -20.06
CA GLY A 118 -11.23 -22.94 -21.10
C GLY A 118 -10.30 -21.72 -21.00
N ASP A 119 -9.63 -21.51 -19.85
CA ASP A 119 -8.64 -20.44 -19.62
C ASP A 119 -7.42 -20.53 -20.55
N TYR A 120 -6.61 -19.47 -20.55
CA TYR A 120 -5.35 -19.39 -21.29
C TYR A 120 -4.16 -19.23 -20.33
N LEU A 121 -3.02 -19.86 -20.64
CA LEU A 121 -1.76 -19.64 -19.95
C LEU A 121 -0.68 -19.23 -20.95
N LEU A 122 -0.29 -17.96 -20.95
CA LEU A 122 0.83 -17.44 -21.73
C LEU A 122 2.13 -17.66 -20.94
N ILE A 123 3.10 -18.37 -21.52
CA ILE A 123 4.33 -18.80 -20.84
C ILE A 123 5.54 -18.12 -21.52
N SER A 124 6.23 -17.21 -20.81
CA SER A 124 7.27 -16.34 -21.37
C SER A 124 8.54 -16.28 -20.50
N PHE A 125 9.48 -17.19 -20.73
CA PHE A 125 10.76 -17.29 -20.00
C PHE A 125 11.97 -17.30 -20.95
N GLY A 126 13.18 -17.14 -20.40
CA GLY A 126 14.44 -17.08 -21.15
C GLY A 126 15.49 -16.15 -20.51
N HIS A 127 15.11 -14.91 -20.17
CA HIS A 127 16.06 -13.86 -19.76
C HIS A 127 16.93 -14.20 -18.55
N ASN A 128 16.41 -15.01 -17.64
CA ASN A 128 17.09 -15.44 -16.42
C ASN A 128 17.51 -16.91 -16.48
N ASP A 129 16.96 -17.67 -17.41
CA ASP A 129 17.35 -19.04 -17.72
C ASP A 129 18.76 -19.09 -18.32
N GLU A 130 19.13 -18.06 -19.09
CA GLU A 130 20.48 -17.80 -19.63
C GLU A 130 21.62 -17.73 -18.60
N LYS A 131 21.30 -17.51 -17.32
CA LYS A 131 22.28 -17.37 -16.23
C LYS A 131 22.74 -18.74 -15.75
N ILE A 132 23.40 -19.48 -16.64
CA ILE A 132 23.89 -20.85 -16.41
C ILE A 132 24.88 -20.95 -15.23
N GLU A 133 25.50 -19.84 -14.85
CA GLU A 133 26.35 -19.68 -13.66
C GLU A 133 25.59 -19.55 -12.33
N ASP A 134 24.29 -19.25 -12.36
CA ASP A 134 23.40 -19.17 -11.20
C ASP A 134 22.59 -20.48 -11.08
N PRO A 135 22.98 -21.46 -10.24
CA PRO A 135 22.31 -22.76 -10.17
C PRO A 135 20.88 -22.69 -9.63
N ALA A 136 20.45 -21.56 -9.05
CA ALA A 136 19.06 -21.37 -8.68
C ALA A 136 18.18 -21.08 -9.91
N ARG A 137 18.73 -20.37 -10.90
CA ARG A 137 17.98 -19.84 -12.06
C ARG A 137 18.31 -20.52 -13.40
N GLY A 138 19.59 -20.78 -13.66
CA GLY A 138 20.10 -21.27 -14.93
C GLY A 138 19.47 -22.58 -15.37
N THR A 139 19.27 -22.74 -16.68
CA THR A 139 18.86 -24.01 -17.29
C THR A 139 19.70 -24.27 -18.54
N ASP A 140 19.61 -25.48 -19.09
CA ASP A 140 20.18 -25.82 -20.40
C ASP A 140 19.06 -25.72 -21.46
N PRO A 141 19.19 -24.88 -22.50
CA PRO A 141 18.18 -24.72 -23.54
C PRO A 141 17.93 -26.02 -24.34
N ALA A 142 18.90 -26.92 -24.43
CA ALA A 142 18.72 -28.20 -25.12
C ALA A 142 17.89 -29.20 -24.30
N THR A 143 17.98 -29.13 -22.97
CA THR A 143 17.39 -30.11 -22.03
C THR A 143 16.47 -29.44 -21.00
N THR A 144 16.99 -29.09 -19.82
CA THR A 144 16.21 -28.72 -18.63
C THR A 144 15.27 -27.54 -18.84
N PHE A 145 15.61 -26.56 -19.69
CA PHE A 145 14.71 -25.46 -20.03
C PHE A 145 13.40 -25.97 -20.64
N LYS A 146 13.49 -26.91 -21.60
CA LYS A 146 12.33 -27.53 -22.26
C LYS A 146 11.55 -28.40 -21.28
N ASP A 147 12.23 -29.07 -20.34
CA ASP A 147 11.58 -29.88 -19.33
C ASP A 147 10.81 -29.03 -18.30
N TYR A 148 11.36 -27.88 -17.88
CA TYR A 148 10.61 -26.91 -17.08
C TYR A 148 9.41 -26.38 -17.85
N LEU A 149 9.59 -25.86 -19.08
CA LEU A 149 8.48 -25.36 -19.90
C LEU A 149 7.38 -26.42 -20.12
N ARG A 150 7.74 -27.69 -20.30
CA ARG A 150 6.77 -28.80 -20.41
C ARG A 150 5.89 -28.94 -19.17
N ARG A 151 6.40 -28.71 -17.95
CA ARG A 151 5.59 -28.71 -16.71
C ARG A 151 4.46 -27.65 -16.75
N TYR A 152 4.70 -26.48 -17.36
CA TYR A 152 3.68 -25.43 -17.51
C TYR A 152 2.61 -25.85 -18.52
N ILE A 153 3.03 -26.43 -19.66
CA ILE A 153 2.14 -26.92 -20.72
C ILE A 153 1.23 -28.03 -20.18
N ASP A 154 1.83 -29.09 -19.64
CA ASP A 154 1.12 -30.27 -19.14
C ASP A 154 0.22 -29.92 -17.95
N GLY A 155 0.70 -29.08 -17.03
CA GLY A 155 -0.03 -28.64 -15.85
C GLY A 155 -1.29 -27.82 -16.17
N ALA A 156 -1.23 -26.99 -17.22
CA ALA A 156 -2.37 -26.20 -17.70
C ALA A 156 -3.36 -27.08 -18.49
N ALA A 157 -2.85 -27.92 -19.40
CA ALA A 157 -3.67 -28.83 -20.21
C ALA A 157 -4.45 -29.83 -19.32
N ALA A 158 -3.83 -30.35 -18.26
CA ALA A 158 -4.45 -31.23 -17.27
C ALA A 158 -5.63 -30.58 -16.50
N ARG A 159 -5.82 -29.26 -16.62
CA ARG A 159 -6.90 -28.49 -16.00
C ARG A 159 -7.88 -27.87 -17.01
N GLY A 160 -7.77 -28.25 -18.29
CA GLY A 160 -8.62 -27.74 -19.37
C GLY A 160 -8.22 -26.35 -19.90
N ALA A 161 -7.11 -25.78 -19.43
CA ALA A 161 -6.58 -24.54 -19.98
C ALA A 161 -5.76 -24.79 -21.25
N LYS A 162 -5.64 -23.74 -22.05
CA LYS A 162 -4.93 -23.71 -23.33
C LYS A 162 -3.57 -23.03 -23.12
N PRO A 163 -2.47 -23.78 -22.99
CA PRO A 163 -1.14 -23.19 -22.92
C PRO A 163 -0.77 -22.55 -24.26
N VAL A 164 -0.03 -21.45 -24.20
CA VAL A 164 0.59 -20.79 -25.35
C VAL A 164 2.02 -20.43 -24.96
N LEU A 165 2.99 -20.90 -25.74
CA LEU A 165 4.39 -20.51 -25.57
C LEU A 165 4.63 -19.12 -26.18
N VAL A 166 5.42 -18.31 -25.50
CA VAL A 166 5.88 -17.01 -25.96
C VAL A 166 7.40 -16.99 -25.83
N THR A 167 8.11 -16.76 -26.94
CA THR A 167 9.59 -16.67 -26.91
C THR A 167 10.03 -15.39 -26.16
N PRO A 168 11.23 -15.34 -25.54
CA PRO A 168 11.65 -14.16 -24.80
C PRO A 168 11.77 -12.92 -25.71
N VAL A 169 11.18 -11.80 -25.28
CA VAL A 169 11.23 -10.51 -25.98
C VAL A 169 12.68 -10.01 -26.09
N GLU A 170 13.11 -9.51 -27.24
CA GLU A 170 14.50 -9.09 -27.42
C GLU A 170 14.89 -7.88 -26.56
N ARG A 171 16.11 -7.93 -26.00
CA ARG A 171 16.69 -6.80 -25.26
C ARG A 171 17.12 -5.70 -26.25
N ARG A 172 17.20 -4.46 -25.78
CA ARG A 172 17.69 -3.31 -26.57
C ARG A 172 19.20 -3.44 -26.85
N ARG A 173 19.54 -4.14 -27.94
CA ARG A 173 20.91 -4.29 -28.44
C ARG A 173 20.97 -4.02 -29.94
N PHE A 174 21.93 -3.19 -30.32
CA PHE A 174 22.21 -2.83 -31.71
C PHE A 174 23.70 -3.00 -32.01
N ASP A 175 24.06 -3.18 -33.28
CA ASP A 175 25.45 -3.05 -33.74
C ASP A 175 25.84 -1.59 -34.06
N SER A 176 27.06 -1.41 -34.56
CA SER A 176 27.61 -0.11 -34.99
C SER A 176 26.90 0.51 -36.20
N PHE A 177 26.11 -0.27 -36.93
CA PHE A 177 25.31 0.17 -38.08
C PHE A 177 23.84 0.43 -37.70
N GLY A 178 23.46 0.21 -36.44
CA GLY A 178 22.08 0.36 -35.96
C GLY A 178 21.19 -0.85 -36.26
N ALA A 179 21.76 -2.01 -36.59
CA ALA A 179 21.01 -3.25 -36.78
C ALA A 179 20.69 -3.91 -35.43
N ALA A 180 19.43 -4.30 -35.20
CA ALA A 180 18.99 -4.95 -33.97
C ALA A 180 19.56 -6.37 -33.86
N LYS A 181 20.08 -6.74 -32.68
CA LYS A 181 20.72 -8.04 -32.43
C LYS A 181 19.81 -9.00 -31.70
N ASP A 182 20.03 -10.29 -31.96
CA ASP A 182 19.52 -11.37 -31.09
C ASP A 182 20.31 -11.36 -29.77
N THR A 183 19.64 -11.55 -28.65
CA THR A 183 20.27 -11.46 -27.31
C THR A 183 20.11 -12.69 -26.44
N HIS A 184 19.35 -13.69 -26.91
CA HIS A 184 18.92 -14.86 -26.12
C HIS A 184 19.51 -16.20 -26.57
N GLY A 185 20.54 -16.20 -27.41
CA GLY A 185 21.24 -17.40 -27.87
C GLY A 185 20.29 -18.50 -28.39
N LEU A 186 20.36 -19.70 -27.79
CA LEU A 186 19.56 -20.86 -28.19
C LEU A 186 18.16 -20.93 -27.53
N TYR A 187 17.83 -20.07 -26.56
CA TYR A 187 16.56 -20.16 -25.83
C TYR A 187 15.32 -19.95 -26.73
N PRO A 188 15.27 -18.97 -27.65
CA PRO A 188 14.15 -18.85 -28.60
C PRO A 188 13.98 -20.07 -29.50
N GLN A 189 15.09 -20.69 -29.91
CA GLN A 189 15.05 -21.95 -30.68
C GLN A 189 14.50 -23.10 -29.83
N ALA A 190 14.91 -23.21 -28.56
CA ALA A 190 14.40 -24.22 -27.66
C ALA A 190 12.88 -24.13 -27.45
N VAL A 191 12.32 -22.91 -27.33
CA VAL A 191 10.87 -22.70 -27.27
C VAL A 191 10.19 -23.11 -28.59
N ARG A 192 10.75 -22.73 -29.75
CA ARG A 192 10.22 -23.12 -31.08
C ARG A 192 10.18 -24.64 -31.25
N GLU A 193 11.26 -25.32 -30.87
CA GLU A 193 11.37 -26.79 -30.94
C GLU A 193 10.37 -27.48 -30.00
N LEU A 194 10.20 -26.98 -28.77
CA LEU A 194 9.22 -27.53 -27.83
C LEU A 194 7.78 -27.30 -28.32
N ALA A 195 7.47 -26.12 -28.88
CA ALA A 195 6.17 -25.84 -29.47
C ALA A 195 5.84 -26.82 -30.60
N ALA A 196 6.77 -27.01 -31.54
CA ALA A 196 6.62 -27.96 -32.64
C ALA A 196 6.48 -29.41 -32.15
N ALA A 197 7.26 -29.84 -31.15
CA ALA A 197 7.24 -31.20 -30.63
C ALA A 197 5.99 -31.52 -29.78
N SER A 198 5.39 -30.52 -29.13
CA SER A 198 4.19 -30.68 -28.28
C SER A 198 2.88 -30.33 -28.99
N GLY A 199 2.93 -29.65 -30.14
CA GLY A 199 1.75 -29.06 -30.78
C GLY A 199 1.22 -27.81 -30.06
N THR A 200 1.95 -27.28 -29.07
CA THR A 200 1.54 -26.07 -28.32
C THR A 200 1.62 -24.82 -29.21
N PRO A 201 0.57 -23.98 -29.27
CA PRO A 201 0.62 -22.72 -30.00
C PRO A 201 1.76 -21.81 -29.55
N LEU A 202 2.36 -21.08 -30.49
CA LEU A 202 3.55 -20.27 -30.28
C LEU A 202 3.38 -18.83 -30.78
N VAL A 203 3.69 -17.86 -29.92
CA VAL A 203 3.95 -16.47 -30.32
C VAL A 203 5.47 -16.26 -30.37
N ASP A 204 6.02 -16.05 -31.56
CA ASP A 204 7.44 -15.74 -31.74
C ASP A 204 7.74 -14.25 -31.48
N LEU A 205 7.64 -13.88 -30.21
CA LEU A 205 7.89 -12.53 -29.73
C LEU A 205 9.36 -12.11 -29.88
N THR A 206 10.32 -13.03 -29.84
CA THR A 206 11.74 -12.75 -30.16
C THR A 206 11.87 -12.12 -31.55
N THR A 207 11.36 -12.79 -32.58
CA THR A 207 11.42 -12.29 -33.97
C THR A 207 10.67 -10.97 -34.10
N ALA A 208 9.42 -10.91 -33.65
CA ALA A 208 8.56 -9.74 -33.84
C ALA A 208 9.00 -8.51 -33.02
N SER A 209 9.60 -8.69 -31.84
CA SER A 209 10.17 -7.58 -31.07
C SER A 209 11.49 -7.08 -31.65
N LYS A 210 12.34 -7.96 -32.20
CA LYS A 210 13.53 -7.57 -32.96
C LYS A 210 13.18 -6.66 -34.15
N GLU A 211 12.13 -7.01 -34.89
CA GLU A 211 11.60 -6.18 -35.99
C GLU A 211 11.08 -4.82 -35.49
N LEU A 212 10.35 -4.79 -34.37
CA LEU A 212 9.91 -3.55 -33.73
C LEU A 212 11.10 -2.66 -33.32
N TRP A 213 12.13 -3.23 -32.70
CA TRP A 213 13.35 -2.52 -32.32
C TRP A 213 14.16 -2.05 -33.53
N GLN A 214 14.22 -2.85 -34.60
CA GLN A 214 14.85 -2.46 -35.86
C GLN A 214 14.13 -1.27 -36.52
N LYS A 215 12.80 -1.26 -36.49
CA LYS A 215 11.96 -0.19 -37.04
C LYS A 215 12.07 1.12 -36.24
N LEU A 216 12.17 1.02 -34.92
CA LEU A 216 12.32 2.19 -34.02
C LEU A 216 13.78 2.70 -33.95
N GLY A 217 14.74 1.83 -34.21
CA GLY A 217 16.18 2.12 -34.14
C GLY A 217 16.70 2.41 -32.72
N PRO A 218 18.01 2.68 -32.58
CA PRO A 218 18.64 2.93 -31.29
C PRO A 218 17.98 4.07 -30.50
N GLU A 219 17.71 5.21 -31.11
CA GLU A 219 17.16 6.36 -30.38
C GLU A 219 15.66 6.23 -30.09
N GLY A 220 14.86 5.79 -31.06
CA GLY A 220 13.40 5.62 -30.87
C GLY A 220 13.06 4.62 -29.76
N THR A 221 13.87 3.57 -29.59
CA THR A 221 13.69 2.57 -28.53
C THR A 221 13.92 3.10 -27.11
N LYS A 222 14.58 4.25 -26.90
CA LYS A 222 14.72 4.84 -25.55
C LYS A 222 13.37 5.23 -24.92
N THR A 223 12.37 5.55 -25.74
CA THR A 223 10.99 5.82 -25.26
C THR A 223 10.19 4.56 -24.90
N HIS A 224 10.74 3.38 -25.19
CA HIS A 224 10.10 2.08 -24.95
C HIS A 224 10.77 1.33 -23.80
N PHE A 225 12.10 1.35 -23.74
CA PHE A 225 12.88 0.80 -22.64
C PHE A 225 12.99 1.78 -21.45
N LEU A 226 13.34 1.29 -20.26
CA LEU A 226 13.50 2.06 -19.02
C LEU A 226 14.77 2.93 -19.09
N TYR A 227 14.61 4.02 -19.83
CA TYR A 227 15.52 5.15 -19.93
C TYR A 227 14.83 6.37 -19.34
N ALA A 228 15.42 6.94 -18.30
CA ALA A 228 14.93 8.12 -17.61
C ALA A 228 16.09 9.06 -17.35
N ASN A 229 15.88 10.37 -17.55
CA ASN A 229 16.85 11.38 -17.16
C ASN A 229 16.84 11.55 -15.62
N PRO A 230 17.96 12.00 -15.00
CA PRO A 230 17.97 12.37 -13.60
C PRO A 230 16.85 13.38 -13.27
N GLY A 231 16.06 13.09 -12.25
CA GLY A 231 14.91 13.89 -11.84
C GLY A 231 13.64 13.76 -12.70
N GLU A 232 13.63 12.95 -13.77
CA GLU A 232 12.43 12.78 -14.63
C GLU A 232 11.29 12.02 -13.92
N TYR A 233 11.64 11.05 -13.07
CA TYR A 233 10.69 10.31 -12.23
C TYR A 233 11.21 10.25 -10.79
N ALA A 234 10.34 10.47 -9.80
CA ALA A 234 10.71 10.43 -8.39
C ALA A 234 11.25 9.06 -7.94
N GLN A 235 10.80 7.98 -8.59
CA GLN A 235 11.26 6.61 -8.39
C GLN A 235 12.68 6.37 -8.95
N TYR A 236 13.14 7.24 -9.86
CA TYR A 236 14.44 7.17 -10.54
C TYR A 236 15.18 8.52 -10.42
N PRO A 237 15.52 8.98 -9.20
CA PRO A 237 16.06 10.33 -9.00
C PRO A 237 17.42 10.52 -9.69
N ALA A 238 18.23 9.47 -9.78
CA ALA A 238 19.49 9.45 -10.54
C ALA A 238 19.32 9.13 -12.04
N GLY A 239 18.08 8.98 -12.53
CA GLY A 239 17.76 8.48 -13.86
C GLY A 239 17.87 6.96 -13.97
N ALA A 240 17.71 6.45 -15.20
CA ALA A 240 17.83 5.05 -15.55
C ALA A 240 18.34 4.88 -16.99
N ALA A 241 19.05 3.78 -17.27
CA ALA A 241 19.55 3.43 -18.60
C ALA A 241 19.53 1.90 -18.81
N ASP A 242 18.35 1.32 -18.64
CA ASP A 242 18.10 -0.12 -18.70
C ASP A 242 17.70 -0.56 -20.12
N ASN A 243 18.32 -1.63 -20.61
CA ASN A 243 18.12 -2.17 -21.96
C ASN A 243 17.28 -3.47 -21.98
N THR A 244 16.65 -3.82 -20.87
CA THR A 244 15.87 -5.06 -20.69
C THR A 244 14.43 -4.74 -20.32
N HIS A 245 14.21 -3.85 -19.36
CA HIS A 245 12.87 -3.52 -18.88
C HIS A 245 12.24 -2.37 -19.65
N PHE A 246 10.91 -2.35 -19.72
CA PHE A 246 10.17 -1.33 -20.45
C PHE A 246 9.69 -0.19 -19.57
N GLN A 247 9.43 0.96 -20.18
CA GLN A 247 8.45 1.92 -19.67
C GLN A 247 7.05 1.49 -20.08
N ALA A 248 6.01 2.08 -19.47
CA ALA A 248 4.60 1.85 -19.82
C ALA A 248 4.31 1.84 -21.35
N ARG A 249 4.97 2.73 -22.12
CA ARG A 249 4.86 2.79 -23.58
C ARG A 249 5.44 1.55 -24.28
N GLY A 250 6.62 1.08 -23.86
CA GLY A 250 7.23 -0.13 -24.40
C GLY A 250 6.46 -1.39 -24.02
N ALA A 251 6.00 -1.47 -22.78
CA ALA A 251 5.14 -2.54 -22.30
C ALA A 251 3.87 -2.68 -23.17
N LEU A 252 3.19 -1.57 -23.46
CA LEU A 252 2.00 -1.57 -24.33
C LEU A 252 2.33 -1.93 -25.79
N ALA A 253 3.45 -1.47 -26.32
CA ALA A 253 3.88 -1.82 -27.68
C ALA A 253 4.19 -3.32 -27.82
N VAL A 254 4.92 -3.90 -26.86
CA VAL A 254 5.24 -5.33 -26.82
C VAL A 254 3.97 -6.17 -26.57
N ALA A 255 3.05 -5.71 -25.71
CA ALA A 255 1.75 -6.35 -25.53
C ALA A 255 0.93 -6.37 -26.84
N GLY A 256 1.00 -5.30 -27.64
CA GLY A 256 0.42 -5.24 -28.98
C GLY A 256 0.97 -6.33 -29.91
N VAL A 257 2.29 -6.49 -29.95
CA VAL A 257 2.97 -7.56 -30.71
C VAL A 257 2.52 -8.95 -30.26
N VAL A 258 2.39 -9.19 -28.94
CA VAL A 258 1.87 -10.46 -28.40
C VAL A 258 0.43 -10.69 -28.86
N VAL A 259 -0.44 -9.70 -28.76
CA VAL A 259 -1.85 -9.77 -29.20
C VAL A 259 -1.98 -10.08 -30.69
N ASP A 260 -1.17 -9.46 -31.54
CA ASP A 260 -1.19 -9.73 -32.98
C ASP A 260 -0.66 -11.13 -33.31
N GLY A 261 0.35 -11.63 -32.57
CA GLY A 261 0.77 -13.03 -32.63
C GLY A 261 -0.35 -14.01 -32.23
N LEU A 262 -1.05 -13.75 -31.11
CA LEU A 262 -2.18 -14.57 -30.64
C LEU A 262 -3.34 -14.63 -31.66
N LYS A 263 -3.62 -13.52 -32.34
CA LYS A 263 -4.59 -13.46 -33.45
C LYS A 263 -4.12 -14.28 -34.65
N ALA A 264 -2.85 -14.13 -35.05
CA ALA A 264 -2.29 -14.80 -36.23
C ALA A 264 -2.34 -16.33 -36.12
N ILE A 265 -1.97 -16.88 -34.95
CA ILE A 265 -2.03 -18.32 -34.67
C ILE A 265 -3.43 -18.81 -34.23
N ARG A 266 -4.40 -17.88 -34.08
CA ARG A 266 -5.79 -18.14 -33.63
C ARG A 266 -5.88 -18.85 -32.26
N ALA A 267 -4.91 -18.67 -31.38
CA ALA A 267 -4.93 -19.27 -30.05
C ALA A 267 -6.09 -18.73 -29.19
N VAL A 268 -6.25 -17.40 -29.18
CA VAL A 268 -7.30 -16.68 -28.44
C VAL A 268 -8.34 -16.14 -29.44
N PRO A 269 -9.65 -16.22 -29.16
CA PRO A 269 -10.68 -15.69 -30.05
C PRO A 269 -10.44 -14.19 -30.37
N PRO A 270 -10.42 -13.77 -31.65
CA PRO A 270 -10.14 -12.38 -32.00
C PRO A 270 -11.06 -11.35 -31.33
N GLY A 271 -12.31 -11.74 -31.03
CA GLY A 271 -13.29 -10.90 -30.32
C GLY A 271 -13.01 -10.70 -28.83
N TYR A 272 -12.00 -11.34 -28.25
CA TYR A 272 -11.49 -11.00 -26.91
C TYR A 272 -10.58 -9.77 -26.93
N PHE A 273 -10.07 -9.35 -28.08
CA PHE A 273 -9.16 -8.22 -28.19
C PHE A 273 -9.89 -6.93 -28.59
N ARG A 274 -9.37 -5.81 -28.10
CA ARG A 274 -9.80 -4.45 -28.46
C ARG A 274 -8.59 -3.59 -28.82
N ASN A 275 -8.85 -2.49 -29.52
CA ASN A 275 -7.87 -1.41 -29.61
C ASN A 275 -7.86 -0.61 -28.30
N PRO A 276 -6.71 -0.06 -27.87
CA PRO A 276 -6.67 0.89 -26.76
C PRO A 276 -7.44 2.16 -27.11
N ALA A 277 -7.87 2.92 -26.10
CA ALA A 277 -8.59 4.17 -26.32
C ALA A 277 -7.70 5.19 -27.08
N ALA A 278 -8.25 5.81 -28.12
CA ALA A 278 -7.50 6.80 -28.91
C ALA A 278 -7.05 7.96 -28.02
N GLY A 279 -5.74 8.25 -28.03
CA GLY A 279 -5.14 9.31 -27.21
C GLY A 279 -4.88 8.93 -25.74
N SER A 280 -5.01 7.66 -25.32
CA SER A 280 -4.63 7.25 -23.97
C SER A 280 -3.11 7.23 -23.78
N GLU A 281 -2.59 8.06 -22.87
CA GLU A 281 -1.18 8.00 -22.47
C GLU A 281 -0.89 6.70 -21.71
N PRO A 282 0.09 5.86 -22.13
CA PRO A 282 0.28 4.54 -21.53
C PRO A 282 0.59 4.58 -20.03
N LEU A 283 1.36 5.57 -19.57
CA LEU A 283 1.72 5.70 -18.15
C LEU A 283 0.50 5.92 -17.25
N THR A 284 -0.49 6.69 -17.73
CA THR A 284 -1.71 6.99 -16.97
C THR A 284 -2.80 5.94 -17.17
N ALA A 285 -2.77 5.22 -18.29
CA ALA A 285 -3.71 4.15 -18.62
C ALA A 285 -3.37 2.80 -17.93
N LEU A 286 -2.09 2.49 -17.73
CA LEU A 286 -1.67 1.28 -17.02
C LEU A 286 -2.15 1.29 -15.56
N TYR A 287 -2.54 0.11 -15.06
CA TYR A 287 -2.81 -0.08 -13.65
C TYR A 287 -1.50 -0.33 -12.88
N TRP A 288 -1.35 0.37 -11.75
CA TRP A 288 -0.18 0.33 -10.87
C TRP A 288 -0.63 -0.13 -9.48
N PRO A 289 -0.44 -1.41 -9.10
CA PRO A 289 -0.80 -1.87 -7.77
C PRO A 289 0.17 -1.35 -6.69
N ALA A 290 -0.26 -1.38 -5.44
CA ALA A 290 0.60 -1.05 -4.29
C ALA A 290 1.66 -2.16 -4.03
N ASP A 291 1.27 -3.42 -4.18
CA ASP A 291 2.14 -4.61 -4.10
C ASP A 291 1.89 -5.47 -5.36
N ARG A 292 2.93 -6.12 -5.91
CA ARG A 292 2.79 -6.90 -7.16
C ARG A 292 1.97 -8.19 -6.92
N PRO A 293 1.06 -8.61 -7.82
CA PRO A 293 0.24 -9.81 -7.62
C PRO A 293 1.05 -11.08 -7.34
N VAL A 294 2.18 -11.26 -8.02
CA VAL A 294 3.06 -12.44 -7.86
C VAL A 294 3.83 -12.48 -6.53
N ASP A 295 3.97 -11.34 -5.84
CA ASP A 295 4.55 -11.26 -4.49
C ASP A 295 3.50 -11.61 -3.41
N ALA A 296 2.35 -12.18 -3.81
CA ALA A 296 1.16 -12.29 -2.98
C ALA A 296 1.43 -12.96 -1.63
N SER A 297 0.92 -12.26 -0.61
CA SER A 297 1.48 -12.22 0.73
C SER A 297 1.59 -13.58 1.41
N VAL A 298 2.62 -13.73 2.25
CA VAL A 298 2.61 -14.76 3.28
C VAL A 298 1.44 -14.44 4.22
N VAL A 299 0.43 -15.31 4.29
CA VAL A 299 -0.75 -15.10 5.15
C VAL A 299 -0.60 -15.93 6.42
N LEU A 300 -0.67 -15.28 7.58
CA LEU A 300 -0.61 -15.91 8.89
C LEU A 300 -1.92 -15.65 9.64
N ASP A 301 -2.65 -16.69 10.03
CA ASP A 301 -3.90 -16.56 10.79
C ASP A 301 -3.64 -16.63 12.30
N VAL A 302 -4.14 -15.63 13.03
CA VAL A 302 -4.08 -15.53 14.49
C VAL A 302 -5.49 -15.68 15.09
N GLY A 303 -5.61 -16.49 16.13
CA GLY A 303 -6.83 -16.61 16.95
C GLY A 303 -7.19 -18.05 17.31
N PRO A 304 -8.34 -18.26 17.98
CA PRO A 304 -8.81 -19.59 18.37
C PRO A 304 -8.90 -20.55 17.17
N GLY A 305 -8.27 -21.73 17.28
CA GLY A 305 -8.25 -22.73 16.21
C GLY A 305 -7.43 -22.34 14.97
N LYS A 306 -6.59 -21.31 15.03
CA LYS A 306 -5.66 -20.92 13.96
C LYS A 306 -4.24 -21.41 14.24
N ALA A 307 -3.35 -21.23 13.25
CA ALA A 307 -1.95 -21.64 13.34
C ALA A 307 -1.19 -20.92 14.48
N TYR A 308 -1.59 -19.68 14.80
CA TYR A 308 -0.98 -18.89 15.87
C TYR A 308 -2.03 -18.47 16.91
N ALA A 309 -1.77 -18.78 18.17
CA ALA A 309 -2.65 -18.36 19.28
C ALA A 309 -2.48 -16.88 19.67
N THR A 310 -1.32 -16.29 19.38
CA THR A 310 -0.98 -14.89 19.71
C THR A 310 -0.43 -14.17 18.49
N VAL A 311 -0.59 -12.83 18.47
CA VAL A 311 -0.05 -11.99 17.38
C VAL A 311 1.49 -12.03 17.38
N GLN A 312 2.14 -12.02 18.55
CA GLN A 312 3.60 -12.11 18.62
C GLN A 312 4.13 -13.40 17.99
N ALA A 313 3.50 -14.56 18.22
CA ALA A 313 3.94 -15.82 17.61
C ALA A 313 3.84 -15.80 16.08
N ALA A 314 2.83 -15.13 15.51
CA ALA A 314 2.76 -14.91 14.07
C ALA A 314 3.82 -13.92 13.59
N VAL A 315 4.08 -12.83 14.33
CA VAL A 315 5.18 -11.90 14.04
C VAL A 315 6.53 -12.61 14.07
N ASP A 316 6.75 -13.54 15.00
CA ASP A 316 7.98 -14.34 15.11
C ASP A 316 8.20 -15.22 13.88
N ALA A 317 7.13 -15.75 13.29
CA ALA A 317 7.16 -16.55 12.06
C ALA A 317 7.32 -15.75 10.75
N VAL A 318 7.16 -14.41 10.77
CA VAL A 318 7.44 -13.55 9.60
C VAL A 318 8.90 -13.75 9.13
N PRO A 319 9.17 -13.99 7.83
CA PRO A 319 10.52 -14.08 7.30
C PRO A 319 11.31 -12.77 7.46
N ARG A 320 12.56 -12.86 7.91
CA ARG A 320 13.46 -11.70 8.03
C ARG A 320 13.86 -11.20 6.64
N GLY A 321 13.95 -9.88 6.47
CA GLY A 321 14.36 -9.24 5.22
C GLY A 321 13.42 -9.49 4.03
N SER A 322 12.17 -9.89 4.28
CA SER A 322 11.22 -10.24 3.21
C SER A 322 10.98 -9.08 2.25
N THR A 323 11.12 -9.34 0.95
CA THR A 323 10.69 -8.42 -0.11
C THR A 323 9.18 -8.49 -0.36
N GLN A 324 8.55 -9.60 0.05
CA GLN A 324 7.11 -9.85 -0.03
C GLN A 324 6.41 -9.40 1.26
N ARG A 325 5.18 -8.88 1.14
CA ARG A 325 4.35 -8.52 2.30
C ARG A 325 3.94 -9.76 3.09
N THR A 326 3.95 -9.68 4.43
CA THR A 326 3.39 -10.73 5.29
C THR A 326 2.14 -10.19 6.00
N THR A 327 0.98 -10.77 5.69
CA THR A 327 -0.32 -10.35 6.19
C THR A 327 -0.76 -11.25 7.34
N ILE A 328 -0.71 -10.72 8.55
CA ILE A 328 -1.21 -11.34 9.77
C ILE A 328 -2.69 -10.99 9.91
N ARG A 329 -3.57 -11.97 9.69
CA ARG A 329 -5.02 -11.83 9.82
C ARG A 329 -5.44 -12.27 11.21
N ILE A 330 -6.11 -11.38 11.95
CA ILE A 330 -6.38 -11.53 13.37
C ILE A 330 -7.89 -11.68 13.56
N GLN A 331 -8.33 -12.82 14.09
CA GLN A 331 -9.74 -13.08 14.40
C GLN A 331 -10.25 -12.16 15.52
N PRO A 332 -11.58 -11.90 15.61
CA PRO A 332 -12.18 -11.22 16.76
C PRO A 332 -11.72 -11.79 18.12
N GLY A 333 -11.36 -10.91 19.05
CA GLY A 333 -10.87 -11.25 20.37
C GLY A 333 -9.94 -10.19 20.98
N THR A 334 -9.70 -10.34 22.29
CA THR A 334 -8.73 -9.52 23.04
C THR A 334 -7.42 -10.30 23.21
N TYR A 335 -6.36 -9.81 22.59
CA TYR A 335 -5.03 -10.40 22.59
C TYR A 335 -4.16 -9.64 23.60
N ARG A 336 -4.09 -10.15 24.83
CA ARG A 336 -3.25 -9.56 25.87
C ARG A 336 -1.81 -10.02 25.75
N GLY A 337 -0.89 -9.06 25.57
CA GLY A 337 0.55 -9.29 25.53
C GLY A 337 1.27 -8.19 24.75
N THR A 338 2.53 -7.92 25.11
CA THR A 338 3.38 -6.98 24.37
C THR A 338 3.73 -7.54 22.98
N ILE A 339 3.58 -6.73 21.94
CA ILE A 339 3.89 -7.12 20.55
C ILE A 339 5.02 -6.24 20.02
N ARG A 340 6.01 -6.84 19.33
CA ARG A 340 7.08 -6.12 18.64
C ARG A 340 7.30 -6.66 17.23
N VAL A 341 7.10 -5.79 16.22
CA VAL A 341 7.57 -6.01 14.84
C VAL A 341 8.95 -5.35 14.69
N PRO A 342 10.06 -6.10 14.65
CA PRO A 342 11.41 -5.54 14.59
C PRO A 342 11.77 -5.00 13.19
N VAL A 343 12.85 -4.20 13.13
CA VAL A 343 13.31 -3.52 11.90
C VAL A 343 13.69 -4.48 10.77
N ASP A 344 14.12 -5.70 11.09
CA ASP A 344 14.47 -6.74 10.12
C ASP A 344 13.25 -7.52 9.57
N LYS A 345 12.03 -7.09 9.92
CA LYS A 345 10.77 -7.63 9.42
C LYS A 345 9.92 -6.51 8.78
N PRO A 346 10.35 -5.97 7.61
CA PRO A 346 9.58 -4.97 6.87
C PRO A 346 8.33 -5.58 6.23
N LYS A 347 7.44 -4.73 5.71
CA LYS A 347 6.23 -5.11 4.97
C LYS A 347 5.32 -6.08 5.73
N VAL A 348 5.16 -5.89 7.04
CA VAL A 348 4.16 -6.63 7.84
C VAL A 348 2.83 -5.89 7.83
N SER A 349 1.73 -6.62 7.69
CA SER A 349 0.38 -6.06 7.74
C SER A 349 -0.45 -6.76 8.80
N PHE A 350 -1.09 -6.01 9.69
CA PHE A 350 -2.08 -6.54 10.64
C PHE A 350 -3.49 -6.23 10.13
N VAL A 351 -4.34 -7.24 9.97
CA VAL A 351 -5.71 -7.08 9.48
C VAL A 351 -6.67 -7.72 10.47
N GLY A 352 -7.48 -6.92 11.16
CA GLY A 352 -8.54 -7.42 12.01
C GLY A 352 -9.74 -7.90 11.19
N LEU A 353 -10.24 -9.09 11.49
CA LEU A 353 -11.34 -9.76 10.79
C LEU A 353 -12.71 -9.56 11.46
N GLY A 354 -12.84 -8.52 12.30
CA GLY A 354 -14.10 -8.11 12.91
C GLY A 354 -15.02 -7.33 11.97
N ALA A 355 -16.24 -7.06 12.45
CA ALA A 355 -17.17 -6.14 11.79
C ALA A 355 -16.76 -4.68 12.01
N GLY A 356 -16.11 -4.38 13.14
CA GLY A 356 -15.47 -3.10 13.43
C GLY A 356 -14.12 -3.27 14.15
N PRO A 357 -13.32 -2.20 14.26
CA PRO A 357 -12.00 -2.27 14.89
C PRO A 357 -12.03 -2.55 16.39
N GLU A 358 -13.17 -2.37 17.06
CA GLU A 358 -13.40 -2.77 18.45
C GLU A 358 -13.41 -4.28 18.68
N ASP A 359 -13.65 -5.09 17.64
CA ASP A 359 -13.74 -6.55 17.77
C ASP A 359 -12.37 -7.22 17.93
N VAL A 360 -11.28 -6.54 17.54
CA VAL A 360 -9.91 -7.07 17.56
C VAL A 360 -9.03 -6.13 18.38
N VAL A 361 -8.70 -6.51 19.61
CA VAL A 361 -8.02 -5.64 20.57
C VAL A 361 -6.65 -6.19 20.94
N LEU A 362 -5.59 -5.43 20.63
CA LEU A 362 -4.20 -5.70 21.00
C LEU A 362 -3.86 -4.87 22.24
N VAL A 363 -3.65 -5.52 23.39
CA VAL A 363 -3.63 -4.81 24.69
C VAL A 363 -2.54 -5.28 25.65
N TYR A 364 -1.99 -4.32 26.40
CA TYR A 364 -1.19 -4.56 27.59
C TYR A 364 -1.28 -3.34 28.52
N ASN A 365 -0.66 -3.39 29.70
CA ASN A 365 -0.82 -2.39 30.77
C ASN A 365 0.51 -1.90 31.36
N ASN A 366 1.60 -1.89 30.58
CA ASN A 366 2.84 -1.29 31.05
C ASN A 366 2.69 0.23 31.11
N ALA A 367 3.13 0.85 32.20
CA ALA A 367 3.44 2.27 32.27
C ALA A 367 4.96 2.49 32.24
N SER A 368 5.38 3.74 32.00
CA SER A 368 6.78 4.17 31.97
C SER A 368 7.53 3.78 33.25
N GLY A 369 6.90 3.91 34.42
CA GLY A 369 7.43 3.51 35.72
C GLY A 369 7.32 2.02 36.07
N THR A 370 6.68 1.20 35.22
CA THR A 370 6.56 -0.25 35.48
C THR A 370 7.94 -0.90 35.47
N PRO A 371 8.33 -1.68 36.51
CA PRO A 371 9.61 -2.38 36.54
C PRO A 371 9.70 -3.45 35.45
N LYS A 372 10.87 -3.56 34.81
CA LYS A 372 11.13 -4.66 33.88
C LYS A 372 11.33 -5.98 34.64
N PRO A 373 10.91 -7.13 34.09
CA PRO A 373 11.10 -8.44 34.72
C PRO A 373 12.56 -8.84 34.98
N ASP A 374 13.52 -8.25 34.26
CA ASP A 374 14.96 -8.52 34.39
C ASP A 374 15.65 -7.68 35.49
N GLY A 375 14.91 -6.78 36.16
CA GLY A 375 15.46 -5.89 37.19
C GLY A 375 16.29 -4.72 36.65
N SER A 376 16.39 -4.51 35.33
CA SER A 376 17.18 -3.43 34.71
C SER A 376 16.53 -2.03 34.79
N GLY A 377 15.74 -1.80 35.84
CA GLY A 377 14.97 -0.58 36.06
C GLY A 377 13.59 -0.57 35.39
N PRO A 378 12.97 0.61 35.26
CA PRO A 378 11.63 0.75 34.67
C PRO A 378 11.65 0.65 33.14
N PHE A 379 10.50 0.38 32.52
CA PHE A 379 10.35 0.32 31.06
C PHE A 379 10.68 1.65 30.35
N GLY A 380 10.34 2.78 30.97
CA GLY A 380 10.34 4.10 30.34
C GLY A 380 9.22 4.25 29.30
N THR A 381 8.84 5.48 28.94
CA THR A 381 7.71 5.76 28.05
C THR A 381 7.76 4.95 26.75
N GLY A 382 8.85 5.02 25.98
CA GLY A 382 8.97 4.27 24.72
C GLY A 382 9.04 2.74 24.89
N GLY A 383 9.28 2.25 26.11
CA GLY A 383 9.25 0.83 26.47
C GLY A 383 7.92 0.37 27.08
N SER A 384 7.01 1.29 27.43
CA SER A 384 5.69 0.96 27.98
C SER A 384 4.67 0.54 26.91
N ALA A 385 5.06 0.64 25.63
CA ALA A 385 4.23 0.32 24.48
C ALA A 385 3.63 -1.10 24.51
N SER A 386 2.30 -1.21 24.46
CA SER A 386 1.60 -2.47 24.22
C SER A 386 2.00 -3.06 22.87
N VAL A 387 2.09 -2.23 21.83
CA VAL A 387 2.58 -2.62 20.51
C VAL A 387 3.69 -1.68 20.03
N ARG A 388 4.82 -2.26 19.62
CA ARG A 388 5.97 -1.56 19.04
C ARG A 388 6.22 -2.01 17.60
N ILE A 389 6.29 -1.07 16.67
CA ILE A 389 6.48 -1.32 15.23
C ILE A 389 7.73 -0.58 14.73
N ASP A 390 8.82 -1.32 14.53
CA ASP A 390 10.10 -0.83 14.03
C ASP A 390 10.30 -1.11 12.51
N GLY A 391 9.63 -2.14 11.95
CA GLY A 391 9.79 -2.59 10.56
C GLY A 391 9.03 -1.75 9.53
N ALA A 392 9.75 -1.15 8.57
CA ALA A 392 9.21 -0.23 7.56
C ALA A 392 8.12 -0.84 6.65
N GLU A 393 7.31 0.02 6.02
CA GLU A 393 6.20 -0.35 5.13
C GLU A 393 5.11 -1.21 5.80
N PHE A 394 4.96 -1.02 7.11
CA PHE A 394 3.93 -1.66 7.92
C PHE A 394 2.54 -1.15 7.54
N SER A 395 1.52 -2.00 7.68
CA SER A 395 0.13 -1.52 7.69
C SER A 395 -0.73 -2.15 8.77
N ALA A 396 -1.75 -1.42 9.20
CA ALA A 396 -2.78 -1.93 10.10
C ALA A 396 -4.18 -1.53 9.61
N GLU A 397 -5.12 -2.47 9.67
CA GLU A 397 -6.51 -2.24 9.27
C GLU A 397 -7.50 -2.92 10.23
N ASN A 398 -8.59 -2.21 10.57
CA ASN A 398 -9.76 -2.75 11.26
C ASN A 398 -9.44 -3.42 12.62
N LEU A 399 -8.65 -2.75 13.46
CA LEU A 399 -8.29 -3.26 14.80
C LEU A 399 -7.97 -2.13 15.80
N THR A 400 -7.90 -2.50 17.08
CA THR A 400 -7.58 -1.62 18.20
C THR A 400 -6.19 -1.92 18.77
N PHE A 401 -5.36 -0.88 18.91
CA PHE A 401 -4.19 -0.85 19.80
C PHE A 401 -4.62 -0.19 21.12
N SER A 402 -4.31 -0.81 22.26
CA SER A 402 -4.71 -0.29 23.58
C SER A 402 -3.60 -0.44 24.61
N ASN A 403 -3.45 0.57 25.46
CA ASN A 403 -2.82 0.42 26.77
C ASN A 403 -3.89 0.59 27.85
N ASP A 404 -4.10 -0.43 28.68
CA ASP A 404 -5.11 -0.43 29.74
C ASP A 404 -4.50 -0.31 31.14
N PHE A 405 -3.42 0.47 31.26
CA PHE A 405 -2.86 0.87 32.54
C PHE A 405 -3.86 1.70 33.36
N ASP A 406 -4.34 1.12 34.46
CA ASP A 406 -5.27 1.77 35.39
C ASP A 406 -4.57 2.86 36.22
N GLU A 407 -4.66 4.10 35.75
CA GLU A 407 -4.12 5.28 36.44
C GLU A 407 -4.69 5.47 37.86
N ALA A 408 -5.94 5.08 38.11
CA ALA A 408 -6.65 5.29 39.37
C ALA A 408 -6.28 4.24 40.42
N ALA A 409 -6.07 2.98 40.00
CA ALA A 409 -5.48 1.95 40.87
C ALA A 409 -4.00 2.22 41.20
N ASN A 410 -3.30 3.02 40.39
CA ASN A 410 -1.86 3.25 40.49
C ASN A 410 -1.47 4.70 40.84
N MET A 411 -2.31 5.46 41.54
CA MET A 411 -2.06 6.89 41.86
C MET A 411 -0.71 7.19 42.55
N SER A 412 -0.13 6.23 43.29
CA SER A 412 1.18 6.38 43.95
C SER A 412 2.38 6.05 43.07
N MET A 413 2.18 5.54 41.84
CA MET A 413 3.26 5.22 40.91
C MET A 413 3.82 6.51 40.27
N PRO A 414 5.15 6.75 40.30
CA PRO A 414 5.76 7.78 39.47
C PRO A 414 5.84 7.31 38.00
N ASN A 415 5.82 8.26 37.06
CA ASN A 415 5.94 8.01 35.61
C ASN A 415 4.82 7.09 35.05
N ARG A 416 3.59 7.62 34.99
CA ARG A 416 2.38 6.88 34.60
C ARG A 416 2.07 6.92 33.08
N GLN A 417 2.99 7.41 32.24
CA GLN A 417 2.86 7.41 30.78
C GLN A 417 2.71 5.99 30.23
N ALA A 418 1.68 5.73 29.43
CA ALA A 418 1.27 4.36 29.07
C ALA A 418 0.94 4.26 27.56
N VAL A 419 1.94 3.91 26.76
CA VAL A 419 1.83 3.94 25.30
C VAL A 419 1.04 2.74 24.78
N ALA A 420 0.06 2.96 23.90
CA ALA A 420 -0.68 1.91 23.21
C ALA A 420 0.07 1.45 21.95
N LEU A 421 0.50 2.40 21.12
CA LEU A 421 1.25 2.16 19.90
C LEU A 421 2.51 3.06 19.86
N HIS A 422 3.68 2.42 19.75
CA HIS A 422 4.94 3.07 19.44
C HIS A 422 5.40 2.64 18.05
N ILE A 423 5.46 3.58 17.10
CA ILE A 423 5.78 3.30 15.71
C ILE A 423 6.93 4.19 15.21
N THR A 424 7.97 3.56 14.64
CA THR A 424 9.11 4.24 13.97
C THR A 424 9.25 3.84 12.50
N ALA A 425 8.37 2.95 12.02
CA ALA A 425 8.42 2.37 10.69
C ALA A 425 8.03 3.38 9.60
N ASP A 426 9.00 3.87 8.82
CA ASP A 426 8.70 4.75 7.68
C ASP A 426 7.75 4.08 6.68
N ARG A 427 6.96 4.91 5.99
CA ARG A 427 5.91 4.52 5.03
C ARG A 427 4.80 3.63 5.62
N SER A 428 4.40 3.86 6.88
CA SER A 428 3.33 3.07 7.50
C SER A 428 1.92 3.61 7.23
N VAL A 429 0.97 2.71 6.96
CA VAL A 429 -0.43 3.03 6.63
C VAL A 429 -1.37 2.39 7.64
N LEU A 430 -2.17 3.19 8.35
CA LEU A 430 -3.13 2.73 9.35
C LEU A 430 -4.53 3.23 8.96
N ARG A 431 -5.49 2.31 8.80
CA ARG A 431 -6.85 2.62 8.31
C ARG A 431 -7.90 1.99 9.18
N ASN A 432 -8.94 2.75 9.56
CA ASN A 432 -9.98 2.24 10.45
C ASN A 432 -9.38 1.52 11.68
N VAL A 433 -8.42 2.17 12.34
CA VAL A 433 -7.81 1.65 13.58
C VAL A 433 -8.26 2.47 14.78
N ARG A 434 -8.17 1.88 15.98
CA ARG A 434 -8.34 2.59 17.24
C ARG A 434 -7.02 2.61 18.02
N CYS A 435 -6.66 3.74 18.61
CA CYS A 435 -5.56 3.85 19.57
C CYS A 435 -6.13 4.35 20.91
N LEU A 436 -6.11 3.50 21.95
CA LEU A 436 -6.77 3.74 23.23
C LEU A 436 -5.79 3.78 24.39
N GLY A 437 -5.87 4.80 25.25
CA GLY A 437 -5.01 5.00 26.41
C GLY A 437 -5.36 6.30 27.14
N ASN A 438 -4.48 6.73 28.05
CA ASN A 438 -4.61 7.99 28.80
C ASN A 438 -3.45 8.94 28.42
N GLN A 439 -2.42 9.00 29.25
CA GLN A 439 -1.23 9.77 28.99
C GLN A 439 -0.30 9.02 28.01
N ASP A 440 0.19 9.72 26.98
CA ASP A 440 1.14 9.24 25.96
C ASP A 440 0.59 8.08 25.07
N THR A 441 -0.71 8.04 24.72
CA THR A 441 -1.32 6.92 23.96
C THR A 441 -0.59 6.52 22.67
N LEU A 442 -0.25 7.48 21.80
CA LEU A 442 0.29 7.24 20.46
C LEU A 442 1.65 7.92 20.28
N LEU A 443 2.71 7.11 20.22
CA LEU A 443 4.08 7.54 19.94
C LEU A 443 4.42 7.35 18.46
N VAL A 444 4.23 8.40 17.66
CA VAL A 444 4.66 8.50 16.26
C VAL A 444 6.07 9.09 16.22
N ASP A 445 7.06 8.20 16.26
CA ASP A 445 8.47 8.55 16.41
C ASP A 445 9.30 8.23 15.16
N SER A 446 10.61 8.39 15.21
CA SER A 446 11.50 7.93 14.13
C SER A 446 12.71 7.18 14.69
N PRO A 447 13.40 6.35 13.89
CA PRO A 447 14.44 5.46 14.40
C PRO A 447 15.56 6.18 15.16
N THR A 448 15.92 7.40 14.74
CA THR A 448 16.92 8.28 15.38
C THR A 448 16.57 9.76 15.13
N ARG A 449 17.13 10.69 15.92
CA ARG A 449 16.95 12.15 15.69
C ARG A 449 17.43 12.53 14.27
N GLY A 450 16.70 13.41 13.59
CA GLY A 450 17.01 13.88 12.24
C GLY A 450 16.65 12.91 11.10
N VAL A 451 16.28 11.66 11.39
CA VAL A 451 15.74 10.73 10.39
C VAL A 451 14.23 10.93 10.28
N GLN A 452 13.73 11.09 9.04
CA GLN A 452 12.30 11.15 8.77
C GLN A 452 11.68 9.75 8.82
N ALA A 453 10.52 9.63 9.47
CA ALA A 453 9.62 8.50 9.35
C ALA A 453 8.19 9.03 9.17
N ARG A 454 7.46 8.46 8.21
CA ARG A 454 6.18 9.00 7.72
C ARG A 454 5.04 8.02 7.98
N PHE A 455 3.93 8.57 8.46
CA PHE A 455 2.75 7.82 8.91
C PHE A 455 1.48 8.39 8.29
N TYR A 456 0.63 7.53 7.74
CA TYR A 456 -0.69 7.92 7.24
C TYR A 456 -1.79 7.17 7.99
N PHE A 457 -2.51 7.90 8.84
CA PHE A 457 -3.70 7.45 9.55
C PHE A 457 -4.94 7.95 8.81
N ALA A 458 -5.85 7.06 8.45
CA ALA A 458 -7.11 7.42 7.79
C ALA A 458 -8.32 6.81 8.49
N ASP A 459 -9.39 7.59 8.60
CA ASP A 459 -10.72 7.14 9.07
C ASP A 459 -10.63 6.38 10.41
N SER A 460 -9.76 6.86 11.31
CA SER A 460 -9.33 6.18 12.54
C SER A 460 -9.71 6.97 13.80
N TYR A 461 -9.67 6.30 14.95
CA TYR A 461 -10.01 6.87 16.25
C TYR A 461 -8.80 6.87 17.19
N ILE A 462 -8.52 8.00 17.84
CA ILE A 462 -7.45 8.12 18.84
C ILE A 462 -8.02 8.77 20.09
N GLU A 463 -7.84 8.14 21.26
CA GLU A 463 -8.20 8.74 22.56
C GLU A 463 -7.01 8.81 23.52
N GLY A 464 -7.12 9.75 24.44
CA GLY A 464 -6.17 9.96 25.53
C GLY A 464 -6.38 11.32 26.17
N ASP A 465 -5.40 11.76 26.96
CA ASP A 465 -5.57 12.98 27.75
C ASP A 465 -4.34 13.90 27.74
N VAL A 466 -3.21 13.50 28.28
CA VAL A 466 -1.95 14.25 28.31
C VAL A 466 -1.03 13.74 27.20
N ASP A 467 -0.61 14.62 26.32
CA ASP A 467 0.40 14.38 25.28
C ASP A 467 0.10 13.15 24.40
N PHE A 468 -1.19 12.83 24.20
CA PHE A 468 -1.59 11.51 23.73
C PHE A 468 -1.29 11.23 22.25
N ILE A 469 -0.85 12.23 21.49
CA ILE A 469 -0.19 12.08 20.19
C ILE A 469 1.16 12.82 20.23
N PHE A 470 2.27 12.07 20.31
CA PHE A 470 3.61 12.62 20.54
C PHE A 470 4.70 11.87 19.78
N GLY A 471 5.93 12.41 19.79
CA GLY A 471 7.07 11.85 19.04
C GLY A 471 7.64 12.80 17.98
N ARG A 472 8.61 12.31 17.20
CA ARG A 472 9.32 13.10 16.16
C ARG A 472 8.98 12.70 14.72
N GLY A 473 7.89 11.97 14.51
CA GLY A 473 7.43 11.54 13.18
C GLY A 473 6.79 12.63 12.32
N THR A 474 6.75 12.40 11.00
CA THR A 474 5.85 13.11 10.09
C THR A 474 4.54 12.32 10.02
N ALA A 475 3.47 12.79 10.66
CA ALA A 475 2.21 12.04 10.77
C ALA A 475 1.02 12.81 10.18
N VAL A 476 0.32 12.17 9.26
CA VAL A 476 -0.91 12.69 8.63
C VAL A 476 -2.10 11.90 9.16
N PHE A 477 -3.06 12.61 9.75
CA PHE A 477 -4.34 12.11 10.20
C PHE A 477 -5.43 12.68 9.28
N ARG A 478 -6.10 11.82 8.52
CA ARG A 478 -7.17 12.18 7.60
C ARG A 478 -8.50 11.61 8.08
N ASN A 479 -9.55 12.42 8.15
CA ASN A 479 -10.90 12.01 8.60
C ASN A 479 -10.94 11.32 9.98
N CYS A 480 -9.94 11.53 10.85
CA CYS A 480 -9.87 10.84 12.13
C CYS A 480 -10.74 11.51 13.20
N GLU A 481 -11.26 10.73 14.14
CA GLU A 481 -11.85 11.25 15.37
C GLU A 481 -10.82 11.20 16.51
N VAL A 482 -10.68 12.32 17.22
CA VAL A 482 -9.66 12.58 18.21
C VAL A 482 -10.36 12.94 19.52
N MET A 483 -10.40 11.99 20.46
CA MET A 483 -11.16 12.07 21.70
C MET A 483 -10.25 12.44 22.88
N SER A 484 -10.43 13.64 23.42
CA SER A 484 -9.78 14.03 24.69
C SER A 484 -10.61 13.54 25.86
N LEU A 485 -10.01 12.80 26.79
CA LEU A 485 -10.71 12.24 27.96
C LEU A 485 -10.77 13.25 29.12
N ASP A 486 -11.88 13.24 29.86
CA ASP A 486 -12.02 13.96 31.13
C ASP A 486 -11.21 13.28 32.23
N ARG A 487 -10.33 14.05 32.88
CA ARG A 487 -9.52 13.63 34.04
C ARG A 487 -10.03 14.25 35.34
N GLY A 488 -11.18 14.95 35.32
CA GLY A 488 -11.69 15.72 36.46
C GLY A 488 -10.83 16.95 36.79
N SER A 489 -10.12 17.49 35.81
CA SER A 489 -9.14 18.58 35.99
C SER A 489 -9.61 19.88 35.35
N SER A 490 -9.11 21.03 35.85
CA SER A 490 -9.25 22.32 35.15
C SER A 490 -8.42 22.40 33.86
N ASN A 491 -7.40 21.55 33.75
CA ASN A 491 -6.63 21.27 32.54
C ASN A 491 -6.65 19.74 32.32
N ASN A 492 -7.51 19.29 31.42
CA ASN A 492 -7.69 17.88 31.08
C ASN A 492 -6.62 17.35 30.12
N GLY A 493 -5.79 18.21 29.53
CA GLY A 493 -4.54 17.82 28.89
C GLY A 493 -4.31 18.43 27.52
N TYR A 494 -3.57 17.70 26.69
CA TYR A 494 -2.92 18.20 25.48
C TYR A 494 -3.03 17.15 24.39
N VAL A 495 -3.63 17.50 23.25
CA VAL A 495 -3.78 16.54 22.14
C VAL A 495 -2.43 16.18 21.52
N THR A 496 -1.54 17.16 21.35
CA THR A 496 -0.24 16.93 20.70
C THR A 496 0.98 17.38 21.52
N ALA A 497 2.03 16.57 21.46
CA ALA A 497 3.36 16.89 22.00
C ALA A 497 4.45 16.51 20.96
N GLY A 498 4.44 17.21 19.83
CA GLY A 498 5.38 16.98 18.73
C GLY A 498 6.81 17.40 19.09
N SER A 499 7.80 16.67 18.55
CA SER A 499 9.24 16.88 18.76
C SER A 499 10.07 16.72 17.47
N ILE A 500 9.42 16.93 16.32
CA ILE A 500 10.04 16.86 14.98
C ILE A 500 11.29 17.74 14.92
N ASN A 501 12.35 17.24 14.29
CA ASN A 501 13.60 18.00 14.15
C ASN A 501 13.42 19.20 13.19
N ASP A 502 14.10 20.30 13.47
CA ASP A 502 14.04 21.56 12.73
C ASP A 502 14.41 21.44 11.24
N GLN A 503 15.31 20.51 10.88
CA GLN A 503 15.66 20.21 9.48
C GLN A 503 14.53 19.51 8.71
N ILE A 504 13.53 18.95 9.40
CA ILE A 504 12.38 18.31 8.77
C ILE A 504 11.21 19.31 8.74
N LYS A 505 10.71 19.58 7.53
CA LYS A 505 9.67 20.59 7.28
C LYS A 505 8.32 20.25 7.94
N HIS A 506 7.97 18.97 7.98
CA HIS A 506 6.62 18.48 8.27
C HIS A 506 6.60 17.58 9.50
N GLY A 507 5.87 17.99 10.52
CA GLY A 507 5.52 17.19 11.70
C GLY A 507 4.11 16.61 11.52
N TYR A 508 3.13 17.13 12.24
CA TYR A 508 1.76 16.62 12.22
C TYR A 508 0.82 17.42 11.33
N LEU A 509 -0.06 16.71 10.64
CA LEU A 509 -1.17 17.25 9.86
C LEU A 509 -2.46 16.54 10.29
N PHE A 510 -3.43 17.29 10.79
CA PHE A 510 -4.81 16.83 10.97
C PHE A 510 -5.66 17.48 9.89
N ASP A 511 -6.27 16.67 9.03
CA ASP A 511 -6.99 17.12 7.84
C ASP A 511 -8.38 16.48 7.80
N GLY A 512 -9.43 17.31 7.84
CA GLY A 512 -10.82 16.82 7.90
C GLY A 512 -11.19 16.06 9.18
N CYS A 513 -10.43 16.23 10.26
CA CYS A 513 -10.60 15.49 11.51
C CYS A 513 -11.71 16.06 12.41
N ARG A 514 -12.11 15.31 13.43
CA ARG A 514 -13.08 15.70 14.46
C ARG A 514 -12.46 15.61 15.84
N PHE A 515 -12.28 16.74 16.51
CA PHE A 515 -11.78 16.80 17.88
C PHE A 515 -12.99 16.85 18.82
N VAL A 516 -13.16 15.81 19.61
CA VAL A 516 -14.31 15.54 20.49
C VAL A 516 -13.82 15.28 21.92
N SER A 517 -14.72 15.38 22.91
CA SER A 517 -14.37 15.16 24.32
C SER A 517 -15.61 14.98 25.19
N ASN A 518 -15.45 14.27 26.32
CA ASN A 518 -16.37 14.29 27.45
C ASN A 518 -15.99 15.32 28.54
N ALA A 519 -14.85 16.01 28.40
CA ALA A 519 -14.36 17.01 29.34
C ALA A 519 -15.12 18.34 29.28
N ALA A 520 -14.98 19.14 30.34
CA ALA A 520 -15.58 20.46 30.44
C ALA A 520 -15.05 21.44 29.37
N ALA A 521 -15.88 22.43 29.03
CA ALA A 521 -15.56 23.43 28.02
C ALA A 521 -14.28 24.22 28.35
N GLY A 522 -13.42 24.43 27.35
CA GLY A 522 -12.18 25.19 27.45
C GLY A 522 -11.06 24.57 28.30
N THR A 523 -11.15 23.30 28.71
CA THR A 523 -10.17 22.64 29.60
C THR A 523 -9.07 21.84 28.87
N VAL A 524 -9.08 21.79 27.54
CA VAL A 524 -8.13 21.00 26.72
C VAL A 524 -7.35 21.90 25.77
N HIS A 525 -6.09 21.57 25.56
CA HIS A 525 -5.17 22.23 24.64
C HIS A 525 -4.94 21.39 23.38
N LEU A 526 -4.76 22.03 22.22
CA LEU A 526 -4.38 21.35 20.97
C LEU A 526 -2.92 20.85 21.02
N GLY A 527 -2.04 21.50 21.78
CA GLY A 527 -0.72 20.95 22.04
C GLY A 527 0.29 21.84 22.73
N ARG A 528 1.53 21.32 22.81
CA ARG A 528 2.71 21.96 23.40
C ARG A 528 4.01 21.44 22.78
N PRO A 529 5.11 22.21 22.77
CA PRO A 529 6.34 21.83 22.06
C PRO A 529 7.19 20.89 22.91
N TRP A 530 7.27 19.61 22.55
CA TRP A 530 8.10 18.68 23.29
C TRP A 530 9.55 18.73 22.82
N HIS A 531 10.46 19.07 23.73
CA HIS A 531 11.91 19.05 23.51
C HIS A 531 12.53 17.87 24.27
N PRO A 532 12.74 16.68 23.65
CA PRO A 532 13.09 15.46 24.37
C PRO A 532 14.51 15.56 24.95
N GLY A 533 14.61 15.63 26.28
CA GLY A 533 15.87 15.88 26.98
C GLY A 533 16.37 17.32 26.88
N GLY A 534 15.50 18.29 26.57
CA GLY A 534 15.87 19.69 26.38
C GLY A 534 16.54 20.01 25.04
N ASP A 535 16.38 19.14 24.04
CA ASP A 535 16.97 19.32 22.70
C ASP A 535 16.40 20.55 21.99
N PRO A 536 17.18 21.62 21.76
CA PRO A 536 16.69 22.84 21.10
C PRO A 536 16.35 22.63 19.62
N ALA A 537 16.88 21.59 18.97
CA ALA A 537 16.61 21.29 17.57
C ALA A 537 15.28 20.53 17.35
N ALA A 538 14.53 20.22 18.42
CA ALA A 538 13.22 19.58 18.37
C ALA A 538 12.08 20.61 18.24
N VAL A 539 12.02 21.32 17.10
CA VAL A 539 11.04 22.39 16.88
C VAL A 539 9.72 21.83 16.33
N ALA A 540 8.79 21.56 17.25
CA ALA A 540 7.47 21.01 16.99
C ALA A 540 6.74 21.69 15.80
N GLN A 541 6.05 20.89 14.97
CA GLN A 541 5.21 21.38 13.87
C GLN A 541 3.87 20.65 13.90
N VAL A 542 2.78 21.40 13.97
CA VAL A 542 1.42 20.87 13.92
C VAL A 542 0.57 21.81 13.06
N LEU A 543 -0.13 21.25 12.07
CA LEU A 543 -1.20 21.94 11.35
C LEU A 543 -2.52 21.18 11.58
N ILE A 544 -3.55 21.89 12.03
CA ILE A 544 -4.92 21.36 12.09
C ILE A 544 -5.74 22.14 11.07
N ARG A 545 -6.20 21.46 10.03
CA ARG A 545 -6.90 22.06 8.90
C ARG A 545 -8.20 21.38 8.54
N ASP A 546 -9.13 22.15 7.99
CA ASP A 546 -10.41 21.69 7.44
C ASP A 546 -11.23 20.84 8.44
N SER A 547 -10.96 20.99 9.75
CA SER A 547 -11.39 20.09 10.82
C SER A 547 -12.48 20.69 11.72
N TRP A 548 -13.20 19.85 12.47
CA TRP A 548 -14.16 20.28 13.48
C TRP A 548 -13.56 20.24 14.88
N LEU A 549 -13.63 21.35 15.62
CA LEU A 549 -13.14 21.49 17.00
C LEU A 549 -14.28 21.67 18.00
N GLY A 550 -14.39 20.75 18.96
CA GLY A 550 -15.36 20.81 20.05
C GLY A 550 -15.03 21.86 21.12
N GLY A 551 -16.03 22.19 21.94
CA GLY A 551 -15.96 23.31 22.90
C GLY A 551 -15.05 23.06 24.12
N HIS A 552 -14.49 21.86 24.26
CA HIS A 552 -13.44 21.53 25.25
C HIS A 552 -12.11 22.24 24.92
N ILE A 553 -11.86 22.59 23.65
CA ILE A 553 -10.65 23.32 23.25
C ILE A 553 -10.70 24.76 23.77
N GLY A 554 -9.69 25.15 24.55
CA GLY A 554 -9.57 26.49 25.13
C GLY A 554 -9.28 27.62 24.14
N PRO A 555 -9.47 28.89 24.55
CA PRO A 555 -9.08 30.06 23.75
C PRO A 555 -7.55 30.19 23.59
N THR A 556 -6.78 29.57 24.48
CA THR A 556 -5.32 29.41 24.47
C THR A 556 -4.95 27.92 24.24
N PRO A 557 -5.10 27.40 23.02
CA PRO A 557 -4.95 25.97 22.75
C PRO A 557 -3.49 25.51 22.66
N TRP A 558 -2.54 26.43 22.60
CA TRP A 558 -1.11 26.13 22.57
C TRP A 558 -0.47 26.59 23.90
N THR A 559 0.41 25.77 24.45
CA THR A 559 1.03 26.04 25.77
C THR A 559 2.51 25.71 25.78
N ASP A 560 3.25 26.38 26.66
CA ASP A 560 4.69 26.15 26.85
C ASP A 560 4.93 24.78 27.51
N MET A 561 6.10 24.18 27.25
CA MET A 561 6.50 22.90 27.86
C MET A 561 7.97 22.95 28.29
N SER A 562 8.26 22.58 29.53
CA SER A 562 9.63 22.41 30.05
C SER A 562 10.56 23.62 29.83
N GLY A 563 10.01 24.84 29.78
CA GLY A 563 10.75 26.08 29.54
C GLY A 563 10.84 26.55 28.08
N PHE A 564 10.32 25.78 27.12
CA PHE A 564 10.25 26.15 25.71
C PHE A 564 8.87 26.73 25.37
N SER A 565 8.84 27.86 24.65
CA SER A 565 7.57 28.52 24.36
C SER A 565 6.87 27.92 23.14
N TRP A 566 5.53 27.83 23.21
CA TRP A 566 4.73 27.47 22.04
C TRP A 566 4.90 28.46 20.88
N LYS A 567 5.32 29.71 21.16
CA LYS A 567 5.52 30.77 20.15
C LYS A 567 6.74 30.53 19.27
N ASP A 568 7.69 29.72 19.72
CA ASP A 568 8.87 29.31 18.96
C ASP A 568 8.60 28.04 18.13
N ALA A 569 7.42 27.43 18.28
CA ALA A 569 6.98 26.25 17.56
C ALA A 569 6.18 26.59 16.29
N ARG A 570 6.09 25.62 15.37
CA ARG A 570 5.43 25.74 14.06
C ARG A 570 3.97 25.26 14.13
N PHE A 571 3.19 25.86 15.03
CA PHE A 571 1.77 25.53 15.28
C PHE A 571 0.82 26.42 14.48
N PHE A 572 -0.07 25.81 13.70
CA PHE A 572 -0.99 26.51 12.81
C PHE A 572 -2.38 25.86 12.75
N GLU A 573 -3.38 26.68 12.44
CA GLU A 573 -4.75 26.26 12.10
C GLU A 573 -5.18 26.79 10.71
N PHE A 574 -6.10 26.10 10.03
CA PHE A 574 -6.63 26.57 8.75
C PHE A 574 -8.05 26.06 8.45
N ASN A 575 -9.02 26.95 8.18
CA ASN A 575 -10.40 26.57 7.78
C ASN A 575 -11.12 25.60 8.76
N ASN A 576 -10.74 25.63 10.05
CA ASN A 576 -11.39 24.85 11.09
C ASN A 576 -12.78 25.43 11.43
N ARG A 577 -13.66 24.59 11.99
CA ARG A 577 -15.05 24.93 12.32
C ARG A 577 -15.44 24.37 13.68
N GLY A 578 -16.55 24.84 14.24
CA GLY A 578 -17.08 24.38 15.53
C GLY A 578 -16.70 25.30 16.70
N PRO A 579 -17.27 25.07 17.89
CA PRO A 579 -17.17 25.99 19.03
C PRO A 579 -15.74 26.18 19.56
N GLY A 580 -14.84 25.21 19.34
CA GLY A 580 -13.42 25.29 19.69
C GLY A 580 -12.52 25.91 18.62
N ALA A 581 -13.06 26.31 17.46
CA ALA A 581 -12.32 26.87 16.32
C ALA A 581 -12.40 28.41 16.29
N GLN A 582 -11.94 29.05 17.36
CA GLN A 582 -11.87 30.50 17.45
C GLN A 582 -10.61 31.03 16.75
N VAL A 583 -10.66 32.25 16.22
CA VAL A 583 -9.49 32.95 15.67
C VAL A 583 -9.08 34.05 16.65
N THR A 584 -7.93 33.87 17.30
CA THR A 584 -7.39 34.79 18.32
C THR A 584 -5.88 34.97 18.12
N ALA A 585 -5.27 35.92 18.84
CA ALA A 585 -3.81 36.17 18.75
C ALA A 585 -2.96 34.95 19.18
N ASP A 586 -3.49 34.12 20.09
CA ASP A 586 -2.82 32.90 20.57
C ASP A 586 -3.16 31.66 19.71
N ARG A 587 -3.67 31.87 18.48
CA ARG A 587 -4.10 30.81 17.55
C ARG A 587 -3.64 31.11 16.11
N PRO A 588 -2.33 30.93 15.82
CA PRO A 588 -1.77 31.27 14.51
C PRO A 588 -2.50 30.55 13.38
N GLN A 589 -2.92 31.29 12.37
CA GLN A 589 -3.49 30.71 11.16
C GLN A 589 -2.37 30.41 10.16
N LEU A 590 -2.52 29.38 9.33
CA LEU A 590 -1.62 29.11 8.22
C LEU A 590 -1.56 30.35 7.29
N PRO A 591 -0.37 30.89 6.96
CA PRO A 591 -0.28 32.08 6.12
C PRO A 591 -0.84 31.82 4.70
N ALA A 592 -1.60 32.78 4.19
CA ALA A 592 -2.19 32.71 2.86
C ALA A 592 -1.12 32.51 1.77
N GLY A 593 -1.40 31.63 0.81
CA GLY A 593 -0.48 31.27 -0.27
C GLY A 593 0.52 30.16 0.08
N GLN A 594 0.53 29.63 1.31
CA GLN A 594 1.36 28.48 1.68
C GLN A 594 0.64 27.12 1.58
N GLU A 595 -0.66 27.10 1.25
CA GLU A 595 -1.55 25.93 1.37
C GLU A 595 -1.06 24.72 0.53
N SER A 596 -0.43 24.98 -0.62
CA SER A 596 0.16 23.94 -1.49
C SER A 596 1.32 23.18 -0.83
N GLY A 597 2.07 23.86 0.05
CA GLY A 597 3.17 23.27 0.82
C GLY A 597 2.71 22.44 2.03
N PHE A 598 1.41 22.43 2.32
CA PHE A 598 0.78 21.78 3.49
C PHE A 598 -0.44 20.93 3.08
N THR A 599 -0.24 20.08 2.08
CA THR A 599 -1.19 19.06 1.61
C THR A 599 -0.78 17.66 2.09
N LEU A 600 -1.69 16.68 2.05
CA LEU A 600 -1.36 15.27 2.31
C LEU A 600 -0.16 14.80 1.48
N ALA A 601 -0.14 15.13 0.19
CA ALA A 601 0.95 14.79 -0.72
C ALA A 601 2.28 15.44 -0.29
N ALA A 602 2.27 16.72 0.11
CA ALA A 602 3.47 17.42 0.55
C ALA A 602 4.10 16.80 1.82
N TYR A 603 3.28 16.31 2.75
CA TYR A 603 3.74 15.63 3.97
C TYR A 603 4.29 14.22 3.69
N LEU A 604 3.66 13.48 2.77
CA LEU A 604 3.91 12.05 2.59
C LEU A 604 4.94 11.73 1.50
N ALA A 605 5.00 12.54 0.44
CA ALA A 605 5.81 12.23 -0.74
C ALA A 605 7.30 12.06 -0.44
N GLY A 606 7.88 12.86 0.46
CA GLY A 606 9.32 12.84 0.73
C GLY A 606 10.15 12.95 -0.56
N ALA A 607 11.26 12.21 -0.62
CA ALA A 607 12.08 12.10 -1.84
C ALA A 607 11.69 10.93 -2.77
N ASP A 608 10.83 10.01 -2.32
CA ASP A 608 10.46 8.77 -3.05
C ASP A 608 9.06 8.81 -3.69
N GLY A 609 8.32 9.91 -3.51
CA GLY A 609 6.97 10.11 -4.06
C GLY A 609 5.88 9.31 -3.35
N TRP A 610 6.12 8.79 -2.13
CA TRP A 610 5.16 7.96 -1.41
C TRP A 610 3.79 8.63 -1.24
N SER A 611 2.75 8.00 -1.78
CA SER A 611 1.40 8.61 -1.91
C SER A 611 0.28 7.66 -1.45
N PRO A 612 0.29 7.17 -0.19
CA PRO A 612 -0.67 6.18 0.30
C PRO A 612 -2.13 6.66 0.28
N GLN A 613 -2.35 7.98 0.23
CA GLN A 613 -3.67 8.61 0.10
C GLN A 613 -4.33 8.39 -1.28
N LEU A 614 -3.58 8.01 -2.31
CA LEU A 614 -4.09 7.77 -3.67
C LEU A 614 -4.31 6.29 -4.00
N ALA A 615 -3.76 5.39 -3.18
CA ALA A 615 -3.70 3.97 -3.47
C ALA A 615 -5.08 3.37 -3.81
N GLY A 616 -5.17 2.73 -4.98
CA GLY A 616 -6.40 2.08 -5.46
C GLY A 616 -7.38 3.01 -6.19
N THR A 617 -7.00 4.26 -6.47
CA THR A 617 -7.85 5.22 -7.22
C THR A 617 -7.40 5.41 -8.67
N LYS A 618 -8.28 5.96 -9.52
CA LYS A 618 -7.85 6.43 -10.86
C LYS A 618 -6.99 7.71 -10.81
N ALA A 619 -7.02 8.45 -9.71
CA ALA A 619 -6.20 9.65 -9.53
C ALA A 619 -4.72 9.32 -9.25
N ASP A 620 -4.43 8.09 -8.81
CA ASP A 620 -3.09 7.55 -8.57
C ASP A 620 -2.15 7.69 -9.79
N SER A 621 -2.73 7.62 -11.00
CA SER A 621 -1.99 7.76 -12.26
C SER A 621 -1.97 9.19 -12.83
N THR A 622 -2.86 10.09 -12.41
CA THR A 622 -2.97 11.46 -12.97
C THR A 622 -2.18 12.53 -12.21
N VAL A 623 -1.66 12.23 -11.01
CA VAL A 623 -0.96 13.21 -10.13
C VAL A 623 0.48 13.52 -10.59
N LEU A 624 0.93 12.98 -11.72
CA LEU A 624 2.19 13.34 -12.39
C LEU A 624 2.00 14.20 -13.67
N GLY A 625 0.79 14.70 -13.92
CA GLY A 625 0.45 15.57 -15.06
C GLY A 625 0.55 17.06 -14.75
#